data_AF-A0A1X3CU08-F1
#
_entry.id   AF-A0A1X3CU08-F1
#
_cell.length_a   1.000
_cell.length_b   1.000
_cell.length_c   1.000
_cell.angle_alpha   90.00
_cell.angle_beta   90.00
_cell.angle_gamma   90.00
#
_symmetry.space_group_name_H-M   'P 1'
#
loop_
_entity.id
_entity.type
_entity.pdbx_description
1 polymer ?
#
loop_
_entity_poly.entity_id
_entity_poly.type
_entity_poly.pdbx_seq_one_letter_code
_entity_poly.pdbx_strand_id
1 'polypeptide(L)'
;MQNQKLYDVYVSYPPGVDKERINACLLDNLPENEANDLIQALAERPQAIIAENCTKDERENAQHYFSYLGLDVIIRHSLELLPDENEDEEEVKKIVDQCPVCRTIIENPEDTPECPTCRLHFSSATEAVIQRKRIEWEEKVAFQHKKQQEIALKLHLEQQAEEKRLRKQIRAELEEKLERELGRPSWKSFLKGRKALLLVVFILLIGLILIGAGYFLARFMK
;
A
#
# COMPACT_ATOMS: atom_id res chain seq x y z
N MET A 1 10.16 -32.33 -31.01
CA MET A 1 8.95 -31.86 -31.74
C MET A 1 8.67 -30.44 -31.29
N GLN A 2 8.37 -29.50 -32.19
CA GLN A 2 8.17 -28.10 -31.81
C GLN A 2 7.04 -28.01 -30.79
N ASN A 3 7.33 -27.42 -29.63
CA ASN A 3 6.39 -27.17 -28.55
C ASN A 3 5.36 -26.15 -29.07
N GLN A 4 4.27 -26.63 -29.69
CA GLN A 4 3.22 -25.76 -30.21
C GLN A 4 2.55 -25.12 -29.00
N LYS A 5 2.63 -23.79 -28.92
CA LYS A 5 1.98 -23.02 -27.85
C LYS A 5 0.48 -23.19 -28.01
N LEU A 6 -0.14 -23.80 -27.02
CA LEU A 6 -1.58 -23.99 -26.94
C LEU A 6 -2.21 -22.83 -26.13
N TYR A 7 -3.47 -22.52 -26.44
CA TYR A 7 -4.15 -21.35 -25.90
C TYR A 7 -5.56 -21.70 -25.43
N ASP A 8 -5.97 -21.10 -24.33
CA ASP A 8 -7.35 -21.13 -23.84
C ASP A 8 -8.03 -19.80 -24.17
N VAL A 9 -9.23 -19.89 -24.76
CA VAL A 9 -10.02 -18.74 -25.17
C VAL A 9 -11.25 -18.61 -24.26
N TYR A 10 -11.31 -17.50 -23.55
CA TYR A 10 -12.41 -17.13 -22.69
C TYR A 10 -13.18 -15.96 -23.30
N VAL A 11 -14.48 -15.88 -23.03
CA VAL A 11 -15.31 -14.73 -23.37
C VAL A 11 -16.01 -14.16 -22.15
N SER A 12 -16.29 -12.85 -22.20
CA SER A 12 -17.04 -12.14 -21.19
C SER A 12 -17.86 -11.00 -21.79
N TYR A 13 -18.87 -10.51 -21.05
CA TYR A 13 -19.58 -9.30 -21.45
C TYR A 13 -18.70 -8.06 -21.25
N PRO A 14 -18.55 -7.18 -22.25
CA PRO A 14 -17.80 -5.94 -22.11
C PRO A 14 -18.47 -5.01 -21.07
N PRO A 15 -17.66 -4.25 -20.31
CA PRO A 15 -18.19 -3.34 -19.29
C PRO A 15 -18.97 -2.18 -19.93
N GLY A 16 -20.17 -1.92 -19.44
CA GLY A 16 -21.00 -0.79 -19.86
C GLY A 16 -21.83 -1.00 -21.13
N VAL A 17 -21.89 -2.22 -21.66
CA VAL A 17 -22.77 -2.60 -22.78
C VAL A 17 -23.98 -3.35 -22.27
N ASP A 18 -25.13 -3.15 -22.92
CA ASP A 18 -26.37 -3.83 -22.61
C ASP A 18 -26.29 -5.33 -22.99
N LYS A 19 -26.45 -6.19 -21.98
CA LYS A 19 -26.35 -7.65 -22.12
C LYS A 19 -27.47 -8.21 -22.99
N GLU A 20 -28.66 -7.62 -22.92
CA GLU A 20 -29.83 -8.09 -23.68
C GLU A 20 -29.62 -7.94 -25.19
N ARG A 21 -28.96 -6.86 -25.59
CA ARG A 21 -28.58 -6.61 -26.99
C ARG A 21 -27.53 -7.60 -27.50
N ILE A 22 -26.55 -7.97 -26.66
CA ILE A 22 -25.55 -8.97 -27.01
C ILE A 22 -26.21 -10.35 -27.10
N ASN A 23 -27.11 -10.69 -26.19
CA ASN A 23 -27.84 -11.97 -26.21
C ASN A 23 -28.68 -12.14 -27.48
N ALA A 24 -29.37 -11.09 -27.93
CA ALA A 24 -30.07 -11.10 -29.21
C ALA A 24 -29.11 -11.35 -30.38
N CYS A 25 -27.95 -10.69 -30.38
CA CYS A 25 -26.91 -10.88 -31.40
C CYS A 25 -26.36 -12.33 -31.40
N LEU A 26 -26.22 -12.95 -30.22
CA LEU A 26 -25.79 -14.35 -30.10
C LEU A 26 -26.85 -15.31 -30.68
N LEU A 27 -28.13 -15.10 -30.35
CA LEU A 27 -29.23 -15.93 -30.88
C LEU A 27 -29.40 -15.80 -32.40
N ASP A 28 -29.08 -14.63 -32.97
CA ASP A 28 -29.18 -14.39 -34.41
C ASP A 28 -28.03 -15.01 -35.22
N ASN A 29 -26.86 -15.21 -34.61
CA ASN A 29 -25.62 -15.61 -35.31
C ASN A 29 -25.08 -16.99 -34.91
N LEU A 30 -25.50 -17.55 -33.77
CA LEU A 30 -25.16 -18.90 -33.32
C LEU A 30 -26.39 -19.81 -33.37
N PRO A 31 -26.20 -21.13 -33.49
CA PRO A 31 -27.29 -22.08 -33.33
C PRO A 31 -27.90 -21.96 -31.93
N GLU A 32 -29.23 -22.08 -31.85
CA GLU A 32 -30.01 -21.81 -30.62
C GLU A 32 -29.48 -22.55 -29.38
N ASN A 33 -28.98 -23.77 -29.54
CA ASN A 33 -28.43 -24.56 -28.44
C ASN A 33 -27.15 -23.93 -27.88
N GLU A 34 -26.17 -23.60 -28.73
CA GLU A 34 -24.89 -23.04 -28.31
C GLU A 34 -25.05 -21.60 -27.78
N ALA A 35 -25.93 -20.82 -28.40
CA ALA A 35 -26.25 -19.47 -27.94
C ALA A 35 -26.85 -19.50 -26.53
N ASN A 36 -27.83 -20.37 -26.27
CA ASN A 36 -28.45 -20.49 -24.95
C ASN A 36 -27.47 -21.01 -23.90
N ASP A 37 -26.65 -22.02 -24.24
CA ASP A 37 -25.62 -22.56 -23.34
C ASP A 37 -24.58 -21.50 -22.97
N LEU A 38 -24.15 -20.68 -23.95
CA LEU A 38 -23.19 -19.60 -23.72
C LEU A 38 -23.79 -18.47 -22.86
N ILE A 39 -25.04 -18.08 -23.14
CA ILE A 39 -25.76 -17.07 -22.35
C ILE A 39 -25.91 -17.55 -20.91
N GLN A 40 -26.28 -18.81 -20.70
CA GLN A 40 -26.40 -19.41 -19.38
C GLN A 40 -25.04 -19.45 -18.66
N ALA A 41 -23.98 -19.90 -19.33
CA ALA A 41 -22.64 -19.95 -18.76
C ALA A 41 -22.13 -18.56 -18.35
N LEU A 42 -22.41 -17.52 -19.14
CA LEU A 42 -22.07 -16.13 -18.84
C LEU A 42 -22.98 -15.49 -17.78
N ALA A 43 -24.17 -16.04 -17.53
CA ALA A 43 -25.04 -15.65 -16.43
C ALA A 43 -24.56 -16.25 -15.11
N GLU A 44 -24.09 -17.50 -15.13
CA GLU A 44 -23.57 -18.20 -13.95
C GLU A 44 -22.15 -17.75 -13.57
N ARG A 45 -21.30 -17.45 -14.57
CA ARG A 45 -19.90 -17.06 -14.38
C ARG A 45 -19.59 -15.80 -15.19
N PRO A 46 -18.72 -14.90 -14.68
CA PRO A 46 -18.34 -13.69 -15.42
C PRO A 46 -17.53 -13.99 -16.69
N GLN A 47 -16.96 -15.19 -16.82
CA GLN A 47 -16.18 -15.66 -17.96
C GLN A 47 -16.61 -17.07 -18.33
N ALA A 48 -16.85 -17.30 -19.62
CA ALA A 48 -17.13 -18.62 -20.18
C ALA A 48 -15.95 -19.09 -21.03
N ILE A 49 -15.60 -20.37 -20.92
CA ILE A 49 -14.58 -21.02 -21.74
C ILE A 49 -15.25 -21.44 -23.04
N ILE A 50 -14.69 -21.03 -24.17
CA ILE A 50 -15.20 -21.44 -25.49
C ILE A 50 -14.37 -22.58 -26.04
N ALA A 51 -13.05 -22.48 -25.89
CA ALA A 51 -12.15 -23.46 -26.46
C ALA A 51 -10.88 -23.57 -25.60
N GLU A 52 -10.48 -24.81 -25.35
CA GLU A 52 -9.30 -25.18 -24.57
C GLU A 52 -8.24 -25.74 -25.52
N ASN A 53 -6.97 -25.55 -25.18
CA ASN A 53 -5.84 -26.13 -25.93
C ASN A 53 -5.87 -25.85 -27.45
N CYS A 54 -6.25 -24.64 -27.85
CA CYS A 54 -6.34 -24.26 -29.25
C CYS A 54 -4.98 -23.92 -29.85
N THR A 55 -4.85 -24.17 -31.15
CA THR A 55 -3.74 -23.67 -31.95
C THR A 55 -3.84 -22.15 -32.12
N LYS A 56 -2.74 -21.52 -32.55
CA LYS A 56 -2.70 -20.07 -32.78
C LYS A 56 -3.76 -19.58 -33.78
N ASP A 57 -3.99 -20.36 -34.85
CA ASP A 57 -4.90 -19.98 -35.93
C ASP A 57 -6.37 -20.07 -35.47
N GLU A 58 -6.72 -21.11 -34.71
CA GLU A 58 -8.06 -21.28 -34.13
C GLU A 58 -8.38 -20.17 -33.12
N ARG A 59 -7.40 -19.80 -32.30
CA ARG A 59 -7.49 -18.68 -31.36
C ARG A 59 -7.76 -17.36 -32.08
N GLU A 60 -7.06 -17.07 -33.18
CA GLU A 60 -7.26 -15.84 -33.96
C GLU A 60 -8.66 -15.81 -34.59
N ASN A 61 -9.10 -16.94 -35.14
CA ASN A 61 -10.45 -17.06 -35.69
C ASN A 61 -11.54 -16.86 -34.62
N ALA A 62 -11.40 -17.50 -33.46
CA ALA A 62 -12.32 -17.33 -32.33
C ALA A 62 -12.33 -15.89 -31.83
N GLN A 63 -11.15 -15.25 -31.72
CA GLN A 63 -11.06 -13.84 -31.34
C GLN A 63 -11.85 -12.93 -32.30
N HIS A 64 -11.68 -13.12 -33.60
CA HIS A 64 -12.40 -12.32 -34.59
C HIS A 64 -13.91 -12.58 -34.55
N TYR A 65 -14.32 -13.85 -34.42
CA TYR A 65 -15.72 -14.24 -34.42
C TYR A 65 -16.47 -13.70 -33.19
N PHE A 66 -15.95 -13.93 -31.97
CA PHE A 66 -16.62 -13.47 -30.74
C PHE A 66 -16.51 -11.96 -30.51
N SER A 67 -15.45 -11.33 -31.00
CA SER A 67 -15.36 -9.87 -30.99
C SER A 67 -16.42 -9.23 -31.91
N TYR A 68 -16.70 -9.84 -33.07
CA TYR A 68 -17.78 -9.38 -33.96
C TYR A 68 -19.16 -9.47 -33.30
N LEU A 69 -19.39 -10.51 -32.50
CA LEU A 69 -20.62 -10.71 -31.72
C LEU A 69 -20.77 -9.73 -30.54
N GLY A 70 -19.73 -8.94 -30.26
CA GLY A 70 -19.72 -7.93 -29.19
C GLY A 70 -19.32 -8.48 -27.82
N LEU A 71 -18.71 -9.67 -27.77
CA LEU A 71 -18.11 -10.21 -26.55
C LEU A 71 -16.65 -9.78 -26.42
N ASP A 72 -16.18 -9.64 -25.19
CA ASP A 72 -14.78 -9.41 -24.88
C ASP A 72 -14.05 -10.74 -24.79
N VAL A 73 -12.98 -10.91 -25.58
CA VAL A 73 -12.25 -12.17 -25.74
C VAL A 73 -10.92 -12.10 -24.98
N ILE A 74 -10.76 -12.97 -24.00
CA ILE A 74 -9.57 -13.06 -23.15
C ILE A 74 -8.81 -14.33 -23.52
N ILE A 75 -7.56 -14.15 -23.96
CA ILE A 75 -6.69 -15.26 -24.38
C ILE A 75 -5.69 -15.55 -23.27
N ARG A 76 -5.55 -16.82 -22.89
CA ARG A 76 -4.51 -17.29 -21.98
C ARG A 76 -3.69 -18.39 -22.65
N HIS A 77 -2.44 -18.55 -22.23
CA HIS A 77 -1.64 -19.70 -22.64
C HIS A 77 -2.11 -20.90 -21.81
N SER A 78 -2.44 -22.00 -22.47
CA SER A 78 -2.76 -23.22 -21.75
C SER A 78 -1.45 -23.82 -21.24
N LEU A 79 -1.38 -24.01 -19.93
CA LEU A 79 -0.24 -24.63 -19.26
C LEU A 79 -0.67 -26.04 -18.87
N GLU A 80 -0.28 -27.03 -19.68
CA GLU A 80 -0.42 -28.42 -19.25
C GLU A 80 0.62 -28.70 -18.16
N LEU A 81 0.13 -29.15 -17.00
CA LEU A 81 0.98 -29.80 -16.00
C LEU A 81 1.42 -31.12 -16.63
N LEU A 82 2.63 -31.16 -17.18
CA LEU A 82 3.24 -32.39 -17.63
C LEU A 82 3.18 -33.41 -16.47
N PRO A 83 2.63 -34.62 -16.66
CA PRO A 83 2.81 -35.67 -15.67
C PRO A 83 4.32 -35.91 -15.52
N ASP A 84 4.79 -36.09 -14.28
CA ASP A 84 6.16 -36.52 -13.99
C ASP A 84 6.37 -37.91 -14.61
N GLU A 85 6.65 -37.95 -15.91
CA GLU A 85 7.19 -39.14 -16.56
C GLU A 85 8.64 -39.27 -16.07
N ASN A 86 8.81 -40.22 -15.16
CA ASN A 86 10.10 -40.62 -14.65
C ASN A 86 11.03 -41.01 -15.80
N GLU A 87 12.24 -40.45 -15.74
CA GLU A 87 13.49 -41.02 -16.22
C GLU A 87 13.59 -41.27 -17.74
N ASP A 88 14.05 -40.24 -18.45
CA ASP A 88 15.30 -40.36 -19.19
C ASP A 88 16.16 -39.12 -18.93
N GLU A 89 17.40 -39.35 -18.52
CA GLU A 89 18.44 -38.35 -18.26
C GLU A 89 18.88 -37.66 -19.57
N GLU A 90 17.97 -36.93 -20.23
CA GLU A 90 18.39 -35.80 -21.04
C GLU A 90 18.55 -34.60 -20.11
N GLU A 91 19.67 -33.90 -20.21
CA GLU A 91 19.96 -32.65 -19.50
C GLU A 91 18.89 -31.59 -19.82
N VAL A 92 17.71 -31.72 -19.24
CA VAL A 92 16.76 -30.63 -19.11
C VAL A 92 17.45 -29.69 -18.13
N LYS A 93 18.24 -28.76 -18.67
CA LYS A 93 18.66 -27.55 -17.97
C LYS A 93 17.40 -27.08 -17.27
N LYS A 94 17.33 -27.23 -15.94
CA LYS A 94 16.23 -26.69 -15.15
C LYS A 94 16.18 -25.23 -15.53
N ILE A 95 15.22 -24.84 -16.36
CA ILE A 95 14.97 -23.47 -16.71
C ILE A 95 14.42 -22.90 -15.40
N VAL A 96 15.33 -22.34 -14.61
CA VAL A 96 15.01 -21.83 -13.29
C VAL A 96 14.37 -20.47 -13.51
N ASP A 97 13.06 -20.46 -13.75
CA ASP A 97 12.25 -19.23 -13.90
C ASP A 97 12.33 -18.33 -12.66
N GLN A 98 12.82 -18.85 -11.53
CA GLN A 98 12.96 -18.12 -10.27
C GLN A 98 14.30 -18.36 -9.59
N CYS A 99 15.06 -17.30 -9.34
CA CYS A 99 16.35 -17.42 -8.67
C CYS A 99 16.22 -18.15 -7.31
N PRO A 100 17.01 -19.20 -7.03
CA PRO A 100 16.85 -19.98 -5.81
C PRO A 100 17.18 -19.16 -4.55
N VAL A 101 18.05 -18.15 -4.65
CA VAL A 101 18.51 -17.32 -3.52
C VAL A 101 17.48 -16.24 -3.15
N CYS A 102 17.12 -15.38 -4.10
CA CYS A 102 16.29 -14.20 -3.85
C CYS A 102 14.85 -14.34 -4.34
N ARG A 103 14.51 -15.45 -5.02
CA ARG A 103 13.18 -15.75 -5.59
C ARG A 103 12.70 -14.74 -6.63
N THR A 104 13.59 -13.90 -7.16
CA THR A 104 13.29 -13.03 -8.30
C THR A 104 12.98 -13.87 -9.53
N ILE A 105 11.85 -13.57 -10.18
CA ILE A 105 11.43 -14.19 -11.45
C ILE A 105 12.37 -13.71 -12.56
N ILE A 106 12.83 -14.61 -13.42
CA ILE A 106 13.76 -14.35 -14.51
C ILE A 106 13.01 -14.55 -15.83
N GLU A 107 12.80 -13.47 -16.57
CA GLU A 107 12.00 -13.49 -17.80
C GLU A 107 12.71 -14.21 -18.97
N ASN A 108 14.04 -14.13 -19.05
CA ASN A 108 14.85 -14.76 -20.11
C ASN A 108 16.06 -15.50 -19.50
N PRO A 109 15.87 -16.72 -18.96
CA PRO A 109 16.92 -17.47 -18.26
C PRO A 109 18.08 -17.91 -19.16
N GLU A 110 17.90 -17.93 -20.48
CA GLU A 110 18.96 -18.26 -21.46
C GLU A 110 19.91 -17.08 -21.72
N ASP A 111 19.41 -15.85 -21.68
CA ASP A 111 20.19 -14.63 -21.99
C ASP A 111 20.85 -14.01 -20.74
N THR A 112 20.38 -14.37 -19.54
CA THR A 112 20.91 -13.83 -18.28
C THR A 112 21.69 -14.89 -17.50
N PRO A 113 23.03 -14.94 -17.60
CA PRO A 113 23.85 -15.92 -16.89
C PRO A 113 23.95 -15.66 -15.37
N GLU A 114 23.50 -14.47 -14.92
CA GLU A 114 23.48 -14.06 -13.52
C GLU A 114 22.13 -13.45 -13.12
N CYS A 115 21.76 -13.65 -11.86
CA CYS A 115 20.56 -13.03 -11.30
C CYS A 115 20.76 -11.50 -11.14
N PRO A 116 19.86 -10.64 -11.65
CA PRO A 116 20.00 -9.18 -11.54
C PRO A 116 19.93 -8.66 -10.09
N THR A 117 19.27 -9.40 -9.21
CA THR A 117 19.01 -8.99 -7.81
C THR A 117 20.13 -9.42 -6.87
N CYS A 118 20.47 -10.72 -6.86
CA CYS A 118 21.46 -11.28 -5.93
C CYS A 118 22.82 -11.60 -6.57
N ARG A 119 22.94 -11.42 -7.91
CA ARG A 119 24.16 -11.72 -8.70
C ARG A 119 24.67 -13.15 -8.52
N LEU A 120 23.76 -14.09 -8.32
CA LEU A 120 24.08 -15.52 -8.38
C LEU A 120 24.31 -15.90 -9.85
N HIS A 121 25.48 -16.45 -10.16
CA HIS A 121 25.73 -17.08 -11.46
C HIS A 121 25.10 -18.47 -11.50
N PHE A 122 24.24 -18.73 -12.48
CA PHE A 122 23.54 -20.01 -12.59
C PHE A 122 24.47 -21.16 -12.96
N SER A 123 25.54 -20.88 -13.71
CA SER A 123 26.53 -21.87 -14.15
C SER A 123 27.41 -22.42 -13.03
N SER A 124 27.59 -21.68 -11.94
CA SER A 124 28.42 -22.08 -10.78
C SER A 124 27.59 -22.44 -9.54
N ALA A 125 26.28 -22.55 -9.70
CA ALA A 125 25.33 -22.76 -8.63
C ALA A 125 25.33 -24.21 -8.13
N THR A 126 26.27 -24.54 -7.26
CA THR A 126 26.19 -25.74 -6.41
C THR A 126 25.27 -25.47 -5.21
N GLU A 127 24.66 -26.52 -4.64
CA GLU A 127 23.75 -26.39 -3.48
C GLU A 127 24.39 -25.65 -2.30
N ALA A 128 25.67 -25.92 -2.01
CA ALA A 128 26.42 -25.23 -0.95
C ALA A 128 26.59 -23.73 -1.23
N VAL A 129 26.83 -23.34 -2.49
CA VAL A 129 26.95 -21.92 -2.90
C VAL A 129 25.59 -21.22 -2.79
N ILE A 130 24.51 -21.90 -3.20
CA ILE A 130 23.13 -21.39 -3.10
C ILE A 130 22.77 -21.15 -1.63
N GLN A 131 23.02 -22.11 -0.74
CA GLN A 131 22.71 -21.98 0.69
C GLN A 131 23.47 -20.83 1.35
N ARG A 132 24.78 -20.72 1.09
CA ARG A 132 25.60 -19.61 1.59
C ARG A 132 25.07 -18.26 1.09
N LYS A 133 24.74 -18.16 -0.20
CA LYS A 133 24.20 -16.93 -0.80
C LYS A 133 22.82 -16.58 -0.27
N ARG A 134 21.99 -17.58 0.07
CA ARG A 134 20.69 -17.38 0.72
C ARG A 134 20.86 -16.75 2.09
N ILE A 135 21.75 -17.27 2.92
CA ILE A 135 22.03 -16.72 4.26
C ILE A 135 22.54 -15.28 4.14
N GLU A 136 23.52 -15.03 3.27
CA GLU A 136 24.04 -13.67 3.01
C GLU A 136 22.92 -12.71 2.56
N TRP A 137 22.01 -13.18 1.71
CA TRP A 137 20.88 -12.39 1.23
C TRP A 137 19.89 -12.07 2.37
N GLU A 138 19.51 -13.06 3.17
CA GLU A 138 18.61 -12.89 4.30
C GLU A 138 19.18 -11.92 5.34
N GLU A 139 20.46 -12.03 5.67
CA GLU A 139 21.15 -11.11 6.58
C GLU A 139 21.16 -9.68 6.04
N LYS A 140 21.45 -9.51 4.74
CA LYS A 140 21.46 -8.19 4.09
C LYS A 140 20.07 -7.55 4.11
N VAL A 141 19.02 -8.31 3.79
CA VAL A 141 17.64 -7.81 3.82
C VAL A 141 17.22 -7.45 5.24
N ALA A 142 17.52 -8.31 6.22
CA ALA A 142 17.22 -8.05 7.62
C ALA A 142 17.92 -6.76 8.12
N PHE A 143 19.18 -6.56 7.74
CA PHE A 143 19.92 -5.34 8.09
C PHE A 143 19.31 -4.09 7.47
N GLN A 144 18.95 -4.13 6.18
CA GLN A 144 18.31 -3.00 5.51
C GLN A 144 16.95 -2.66 6.13
N HIS A 145 16.15 -3.67 6.45
CA HIS A 145 14.85 -3.49 7.09
C HIS A 145 15.01 -2.85 8.48
N LYS A 146 15.97 -3.32 9.29
CA LYS A 146 16.26 -2.71 10.60
C LYS A 146 16.66 -1.25 10.47
N LYS A 147 17.52 -0.91 9.50
CA LYS A 147 17.91 0.47 9.23
C LYS A 147 16.71 1.34 8.82
N GLN A 148 15.83 0.84 7.96
CA GLN A 148 14.62 1.55 7.55
C GLN A 148 13.66 1.76 8.74
N GLN A 149 13.51 0.77 9.61
CA GLN A 149 12.71 0.88 10.83
C GLN A 149 13.24 1.95 11.78
N GLU A 150 14.55 2.01 11.99
CA GLU A 150 15.18 3.04 12.84
C GLU A 150 14.96 4.46 12.28
N ILE A 151 15.07 4.62 10.95
CA ILE A 151 14.82 5.91 10.28
C ILE A 151 13.34 6.29 10.41
N ALA A 152 12.43 5.35 10.14
CA ALA A 152 10.99 5.58 10.24
C ALA A 152 10.58 5.98 11.67
N LEU A 153 11.17 5.33 12.68
CA LEU A 153 10.92 5.66 14.09
C LEU A 153 11.39 7.07 14.43
N LYS A 154 12.59 7.47 14.01
CA LYS A 154 13.12 8.82 14.25
C LYS A 154 12.24 9.88 13.60
N LEU A 155 11.88 9.68 12.34
CA LEU A 155 11.01 10.58 11.59
C LEU A 155 9.65 10.75 12.30
N HIS A 156 9.05 9.64 12.74
CA HIS A 156 7.78 9.67 13.43
C HIS A 156 7.86 10.43 14.77
N LEU A 157 8.95 10.27 15.53
CA LEU A 157 9.17 11.02 16.77
C LEU A 157 9.34 12.52 16.52
N GLU A 158 10.06 12.91 15.47
CA GLU A 158 10.22 14.30 15.06
C GLU A 158 8.88 14.92 14.66
N GLN A 159 8.10 14.24 13.83
CA GLN A 159 6.75 14.67 13.44
C GLN A 159 5.84 14.86 14.65
N GLN A 160 5.87 13.93 15.62
CA GLN A 160 5.09 14.09 16.86
C GLN A 160 5.54 15.29 17.69
N ALA A 161 6.83 15.60 17.71
CA ALA A 161 7.35 16.77 18.42
C ALA A 161 6.91 18.07 17.75
N GLU A 162 6.95 18.12 16.42
CA GLU A 162 6.48 19.26 15.62
C GLU A 162 4.97 19.46 15.76
N GLU A 163 4.17 18.40 15.64
CA GLU A 163 2.73 18.47 15.87
C GLU A 163 2.40 18.99 17.26
N LYS A 164 3.12 18.53 18.30
CA LYS A 164 2.92 19.04 19.67
C LYS A 164 3.25 20.53 19.78
N ARG A 165 4.28 21.02 19.07
CA ARG A 165 4.62 22.44 19.03
C ARG A 165 3.55 23.25 18.30
N LEU A 166 3.12 22.79 17.13
CA LEU A 166 2.05 23.42 16.34
C LEU A 166 0.73 23.46 17.12
N ARG A 167 0.33 22.34 17.76
CA ARG A 167 -0.88 22.29 18.60
C ARG A 167 -0.82 23.30 19.75
N LYS A 168 0.36 23.55 20.33
CA LYS A 168 0.52 24.58 21.38
C LYS A 168 0.41 25.99 20.83
N GLN A 169 1.00 26.26 19.67
CA GLN A 169 0.89 27.57 18.99
C GLN A 169 -0.56 27.86 18.62
N ILE A 170 -1.26 26.90 18.00
CA ILE A 170 -2.67 27.01 17.64
C ILE A 170 -3.54 27.30 18.87
N ARG A 171 -3.31 26.60 20.00
CA ARG A 171 -4.03 26.87 21.25
C ARG A 171 -3.79 28.30 21.75
N ALA A 172 -2.54 28.76 21.73
CA ALA A 172 -2.22 30.12 22.18
C ALA A 172 -2.85 31.18 21.27
N GLU A 173 -2.82 31.00 19.95
CA GLU A 173 -3.48 31.90 18.99
C GLU A 173 -5.01 31.91 19.14
N LEU A 174 -5.61 30.74 19.38
CA LEU A 174 -7.05 30.63 19.64
C LEU A 174 -7.44 31.30 20.96
N GLU A 175 -6.66 31.12 22.02
CA GLU A 175 -6.87 31.81 23.30
C GLU A 175 -6.77 33.34 23.13
N GLU A 176 -5.79 33.84 22.37
CA GLU A 176 -5.66 35.27 22.10
C GLU A 176 -6.85 35.84 21.31
N LYS A 177 -7.30 35.13 20.27
CA LYS A 177 -8.49 35.53 19.49
C LYS A 177 -9.74 35.56 20.37
N LEU A 178 -9.92 34.54 21.21
CA LEU A 178 -11.04 34.47 22.15
C LEU A 178 -11.01 35.63 23.14
N GLU A 179 -9.83 35.98 23.68
CA GLU A 179 -9.66 37.13 24.58
C GLU A 179 -9.99 38.47 23.89
N ARG A 180 -9.63 38.63 22.62
CA ARG A 180 -10.01 39.83 21.82
C ARG A 180 -11.52 39.92 21.61
N GLU A 181 -12.18 38.82 21.26
CA GLU A 181 -13.63 38.79 21.04
C GLU A 181 -14.43 39.00 22.33
N LEU A 182 -13.97 38.48 23.46
CA LEU A 182 -14.64 38.62 24.76
C LEU A 182 -14.41 39.99 25.43
N GLY A 183 -13.51 40.85 24.92
CA GLY A 183 -13.26 42.19 25.46
C GLY A 183 -12.88 42.21 26.94
N ARG A 184 -12.31 41.12 27.46
CA ARG A 184 -12.10 40.94 28.91
C ARG A 184 -10.82 41.64 29.36
N PRO A 185 -10.86 42.56 30.34
CA PRO A 185 -9.65 43.24 30.80
C PRO A 185 -8.69 42.20 31.39
N SER A 186 -7.46 42.16 30.87
CA SER A 186 -6.41 41.20 31.25
C SER A 186 -5.94 41.42 32.70
N TRP A 187 -6.72 40.97 33.68
CA TRP A 187 -6.34 41.01 35.10
C TRP A 187 -5.10 40.15 35.38
N LYS A 188 -4.83 39.12 34.55
CA LYS A 188 -3.60 38.31 34.59
C LYS A 188 -2.34 39.12 34.25
N SER A 189 -2.42 40.19 33.45
CA SER A 189 -1.29 41.08 33.15
C SER A 189 -0.91 41.96 34.35
N PHE A 190 -1.89 42.34 35.18
CA PHE A 190 -1.65 43.12 36.39
C PHE A 190 -0.90 42.33 37.48
N LEU A 191 -1.08 41.01 37.49
CA LEU A 191 -0.45 40.07 38.43
C LEU A 191 0.89 39.49 37.94
N LYS A 192 1.38 39.85 36.74
CA LYS A 192 2.69 39.41 36.23
C LYS A 192 3.75 40.52 36.34
N GLY A 193 4.86 40.22 37.00
CA GLY A 193 6.07 41.06 37.03
C GLY A 193 6.08 42.17 38.09
N ARG A 194 6.91 43.20 37.87
CA ARG A 194 7.19 44.33 38.82
C ARG A 194 5.94 44.96 39.45
N LYS A 195 4.80 44.94 38.76
CA LYS A 195 3.52 45.48 39.25
C LYS A 195 2.92 44.65 40.39
N ALA A 196 3.06 43.32 40.37
CA ALA A 196 2.61 42.45 41.46
C ALA A 196 3.45 42.66 42.72
N LEU A 197 4.76 42.88 42.54
CA LEU A 197 5.69 43.16 43.64
C LEU A 197 5.39 44.52 44.28
N LEU A 198 5.08 45.54 43.48
CA LEU A 198 4.59 46.84 43.97
C LEU A 198 3.27 46.72 44.74
N LEU A 199 2.35 45.87 44.29
CA LEU A 199 1.07 45.64 44.95
C LEU A 199 1.25 44.99 46.33
N VAL A 200 2.14 43.99 46.44
CA VAL A 200 2.49 43.34 47.72
C VAL A 200 3.17 44.33 48.68
N VAL A 201 4.11 45.14 48.19
CA VAL A 201 4.78 46.17 49.00
C VAL A 201 3.76 47.20 49.49
N PHE A 202 2.83 47.62 48.62
CA PHE A 202 1.79 48.59 48.98
C PHE A 202 0.86 48.06 50.08
N ILE A 203 0.45 46.79 49.99
CA ILE A 203 -0.37 46.13 51.03
C ILE A 203 0.38 46.06 52.37
N LEU A 204 1.67 45.70 52.36
CA LEU A 204 2.50 45.68 53.57
C LEU A 204 2.64 47.07 54.22
N LEU A 205 2.81 48.10 53.40
CA LEU A 205 2.93 49.48 53.85
C LEU A 205 1.63 49.97 54.52
N ILE A 206 0.48 49.66 53.92
CA ILE A 206 -0.83 49.96 54.51
C ILE A 206 -1.01 49.21 55.84
N GLY A 207 -0.62 47.94 55.91
CA GLY A 207 -0.67 47.15 57.14
C GLY A 207 0.12 47.78 58.28
N LEU A 208 1.34 48.25 58.00
CA LEU A 208 2.18 48.94 59.00
C LEU A 208 1.58 50.27 59.46
N ILE A 209 0.99 51.04 58.53
CA ILE A 209 0.32 52.31 58.87
C ILE A 209 -0.88 52.05 59.79
N LEU A 210 -1.70 51.03 59.50
CA LEU A 210 -2.85 50.68 60.33
C LEU A 210 -2.45 50.21 61.73
N ILE A 211 -1.38 49.41 61.83
CA ILE A 211 -0.83 48.98 63.13
C ILE A 211 -0.31 50.17 63.92
N GLY A 212 0.43 51.08 63.27
CA GLY A 212 0.93 52.31 63.89
C GLY A 212 -0.20 53.24 64.36
N ALA A 213 -1.22 53.44 63.53
CA ALA A 213 -2.41 54.22 63.89
C ALA A 213 -3.19 53.60 65.05
N GLY A 214 -3.34 52.27 65.07
CA GLY A 214 -3.95 51.54 66.18
C GLY A 214 -3.17 51.68 67.48
N TYR A 215 -1.84 51.61 67.44
CA TYR A 215 -0.98 51.82 68.60
C TYR A 215 -1.07 53.27 69.12
N PHE A 216 -1.13 54.24 68.21
CA PHE A 216 -1.24 55.66 68.57
C PHE A 216 -2.59 55.99 69.22
N LEU A 217 -3.69 55.45 68.68
CA LEU A 217 -5.03 55.56 69.27
C LEU A 217 -5.12 54.88 70.64
N ALA A 218 -4.53 53.68 70.79
CA ALA A 218 -4.49 52.97 72.07
C ALA A 218 -3.70 53.71 73.16
N ARG A 219 -2.68 54.48 72.76
CA ARG A 219 -1.89 55.31 73.69
C ARG A 219 -2.60 56.61 74.08
N PHE A 220 -3.50 57.13 73.24
CA PHE A 220 -4.27 58.34 73.51
C PHE A 220 -5.51 58.12 74.38
N MET A 221 -6.01 56.87 74.46
CA MET A 221 -7.15 56.49 75.31
C MET A 221 -6.74 55.90 76.67
N LYS A 222 -5.49 56.11 77.09
CA LYS A 222 -4.96 55.71 78.40
C LYS A 222 -4.45 56.93 79.14
#